data_AF-A0A9D9PYK5-F1
#
_entry.id   AF-A0A9D9PYK5-F1
#
_cell.length_a   1.000
_cell.length_b   1.000
_cell.length_c   1.000
_cell.angle_alpha   90.00
_cell.angle_beta   90.00
_cell.angle_gamma   90.00
#
_symmetry.space_group_name_H-M   'P 1'
#
loop_
_entity.id
_entity.type
_entity.pdbx_description
1 polymer ?
#
loop_
_entity_poly.entity_id
_entity_poly.type
_entity_poly.pdbx_seq_one_letter_code
_entity_poly.pdbx_strand_id
1 'polypeptide(L)'
;VKYRHTDSNTTSAMDLKHAGLNYYLVATKLITQLPYPVLVSAGLQRSDEVVYGMVGHNHYGTGFFANIDVLPSENVAIGVEYRQGIKVGNTSKVADDIENADYWNGHVAWFVTKQLTLVGAYVYTGDTKKDKLGVGDGFVLSVQYQF
;
A
#
# COMPACT_ATOMS: atom_id res chain seq x y z
N VAL A 1 -0.08 11.28 -8.26
CA VAL A 1 0.80 11.87 -7.21
C VAL A 1 0.01 11.91 -5.92
N LYS A 2 0.61 11.58 -4.78
CA LYS A 2 -0.04 11.61 -3.46
C LYS A 2 0.83 12.43 -2.50
N TYR A 3 0.23 13.38 -1.79
CA TYR A 3 0.87 14.11 -0.70
C TYR A 3 0.53 13.47 0.65
N ARG A 4 1.50 13.43 1.56
CA ARG A 4 1.28 13.01 2.94
C ARG A 4 2.07 13.90 3.89
N HIS A 5 1.43 14.22 5.01
CA HIS A 5 2.03 14.85 6.16
C HIS A 5 1.92 13.90 7.36
N THR A 6 3.00 13.81 8.13
CA THR A 6 3.12 12.94 9.30
C THR A 6 3.54 13.79 10.49
N ASP A 7 2.63 13.89 11.45
CA ASP A 7 2.86 14.55 12.72
C ASP A 7 2.98 13.49 13.82
N SER A 8 4.22 13.14 14.16
CA SER A 8 4.53 12.17 15.21
C SER A 8 5.79 12.56 15.96
N ASN A 9 5.82 12.31 17.27
CA ASN A 9 7.02 12.53 18.09
C ASN A 9 8.24 11.72 17.58
N THR A 10 7.97 10.57 16.94
CA THR A 10 8.97 9.72 16.31
C THR A 10 9.63 10.37 15.09
N THR A 11 8.90 11.21 14.34
CA THR A 11 9.45 11.90 13.16
C THR A 11 10.60 12.82 13.56
N SER A 12 10.40 13.66 14.59
CA SER A 12 11.45 14.56 15.10
C SER A 12 12.55 13.82 15.85
N ALA A 13 12.21 12.75 16.59
CA ALA A 13 13.21 11.94 17.32
C ALA A 13 14.17 11.19 16.40
N MET A 14 13.77 10.89 15.17
CA MET A 14 14.56 10.16 14.17
C MET A 14 15.14 11.04 13.06
N ASP A 15 15.07 12.37 13.19
CA ASP A 15 15.51 13.34 12.17
C ASP A 15 14.88 13.10 10.78
N LEU A 16 13.61 12.69 10.77
CA LEU A 16 12.84 12.44 9.56
C LEU A 16 12.08 13.69 9.12
N LYS A 17 11.73 13.76 7.83
CA LYS A 17 10.87 14.81 7.30
C LYS A 17 9.41 14.54 7.64
N HIS A 18 8.68 15.61 7.94
CA HIS A 18 7.25 15.56 8.24
C HIS A 18 6.34 15.48 7.01
N ALA A 19 6.87 15.61 5.80
CA ALA A 19 6.06 15.56 4.60
C ALA A 19 6.86 15.03 3.40
N GLY A 20 6.14 14.40 2.47
CA GLY A 20 6.68 13.86 1.24
C GLY A 20 5.62 13.69 0.16
N LEU A 21 6.10 13.36 -1.04
CA LEU A 21 5.27 13.12 -2.22
C LEU A 21 5.52 11.71 -2.72
N ASN A 22 4.47 11.00 -3.10
CA ASN A 22 4.62 9.71 -3.77
C ASN A 22 4.18 9.80 -5.22
N TYR A 23 4.96 9.15 -6.07
CA TYR A 23 4.74 9.06 -7.51
C TYR A 23 4.46 7.62 -7.88
N TYR A 24 3.50 7.42 -8.79
CA TYR A 24 3.10 6.11 -9.26
C TYR A 24 2.98 6.15 -10.76
N LEU A 25 3.50 5.10 -11.40
CA LEU A 25 3.20 4.75 -12.78
C LEU A 25 2.48 3.42 -12.74
N VAL A 26 1.23 3.38 -13.21
CA VAL A 26 0.38 2.20 -13.15
C VAL A 26 -0.20 1.91 -14.53
N ALA A 27 -0.23 0.62 -14.88
CA ALA A 27 -1.03 0.12 -15.98
C ALA A 27 -2.09 -0.82 -15.43
N THR A 28 -3.32 -0.66 -15.90
CA THR A 28 -4.48 -1.44 -15.47
C THR A 28 -5.20 -1.98 -16.70
N LYS A 29 -5.63 -3.24 -16.64
CA LYS A 29 -6.41 -3.88 -17.71
C LYS A 29 -7.49 -4.77 -17.12
N LEU A 30 -8.71 -4.61 -17.63
CA LEU A 30 -9.81 -5.54 -17.40
C LEU A 30 -9.80 -6.61 -18.50
N ILE A 31 -9.68 -7.87 -18.11
CA ILE A 31 -9.72 -9.05 -18.97
C ILE A 31 -11.11 -9.67 -18.84
N THR A 32 -11.96 -9.47 -19.85
CA THR A 32 -13.35 -9.94 -19.84
C THR A 32 -13.53 -11.30 -20.53
N GLN A 33 -12.49 -11.84 -21.16
CA GLN A 33 -12.53 -13.11 -21.90
C GLN A 33 -12.46 -14.35 -21.00
N LEU A 34 -12.28 -14.18 -19.69
CA LEU A 34 -12.25 -15.25 -18.70
C LEU A 34 -13.67 -15.53 -18.16
N PRO A 35 -13.95 -16.74 -17.62
CA PRO A 35 -15.26 -17.07 -17.07
C PRO A 35 -15.76 -16.07 -16.01
N TYR A 36 -14.83 -15.48 -15.26
CA TYR A 36 -15.06 -14.32 -14.41
C TYR A 36 -14.11 -13.21 -14.86
N PRO A 37 -14.60 -11.98 -15.10
CA PRO A 37 -13.72 -10.87 -15.47
C PRO A 37 -12.64 -10.64 -14.42
N VAL A 38 -11.42 -10.34 -14.89
CA VAL A 38 -10.25 -10.12 -14.02
C VAL A 38 -9.67 -8.75 -14.28
N LEU A 39 -9.62 -7.90 -13.26
CA LEU A 39 -8.89 -6.65 -13.27
C LEU A 39 -7.45 -6.91 -12.81
N VAL A 40 -6.48 -6.54 -13.62
CA VAL A 40 -5.07 -6.64 -13.27
C VAL A 40 -4.46 -5.26 -13.31
N SER A 41 -3.77 -4.87 -12.25
CA SER A 41 -2.95 -3.66 -12.26
C SER A 41 -1.54 -3.96 -11.78
N ALA A 42 -0.55 -3.31 -12.36
CA ALA A 42 0.82 -3.35 -11.90
C ALA A 42 1.50 -2.02 -12.15
N GLY A 43 2.53 -1.72 -11.36
CA GLY A 43 3.19 -0.44 -11.47
C GLY A 43 4.46 -0.31 -10.65
N LEU A 44 5.05 0.87 -10.79
CA LEU A 44 6.18 1.32 -10.00
C LEU A 44 5.74 2.47 -9.12
N GLN A 45 6.15 2.42 -7.85
CA GLN A 45 5.97 3.47 -6.88
C GLN A 45 7.33 4.05 -6.52
N ARG A 46 7.46 5.37 -6.60
CA ARG A 46 8.59 6.11 -6.03
C ARG A 46 8.11 6.87 -4.80
N SER A 47 8.74 6.61 -3.66
CA SER A 47 8.27 7.08 -2.35
C SER A 47 9.43 7.26 -1.38
N ASP A 48 9.29 8.20 -0.46
CA ASP A 48 10.17 8.45 0.68
C ASP A 48 9.51 8.06 2.03
N GLU A 49 8.35 7.41 2.01
CA GLU A 49 7.58 7.04 3.20
C GLU A 49 8.29 5.98 4.04
N VAL A 50 8.53 6.26 5.33
CA VAL A 50 9.00 5.29 6.33
C VAL A 50 7.79 4.65 7.02
N VAL A 51 7.70 3.31 6.98
CA VAL A 51 6.56 2.52 7.47
C VAL A 51 5.26 3.05 6.85
N TYR A 52 5.21 3.09 5.52
CA TYR A 52 4.08 3.65 4.76
C TYR A 52 3.68 5.07 5.20
N GLY A 53 4.64 5.86 5.73
CA GLY A 53 4.44 7.25 6.15
C GLY A 53 3.88 7.40 7.57
N MET A 54 3.80 6.32 8.35
CA MET A 54 3.36 6.40 9.75
C MET A 54 4.42 7.08 10.64
N VAL A 55 5.69 6.91 10.32
CA VAL A 55 6.82 7.38 11.16
C VAL A 55 7.46 8.65 10.60
N GLY A 56 7.34 8.89 9.29
CA GLY A 56 7.85 10.09 8.63
C GLY A 56 8.31 9.80 7.21
N HIS A 57 9.14 10.69 6.69
CA HIS A 57 9.67 10.64 5.33
C HIS A 57 11.20 10.79 5.33
N ASN A 58 11.90 10.08 4.43
CA ASN A 58 13.36 10.15 4.33
C ASN A 58 13.85 10.37 2.88
N HIS A 59 14.51 9.36 2.30
CA HIS A 59 15.02 9.36 0.93
C HIS A 59 14.12 8.56 0.01
N TYR A 60 14.05 8.99 -1.26
CA TYR A 60 13.23 8.32 -2.25
C TYR A 60 13.83 7.00 -2.70
N GLY A 61 13.08 5.92 -2.50
CA GLY A 61 13.30 4.65 -3.18
C GLY A 61 12.24 4.40 -4.25
N THR A 62 12.43 3.32 -5.01
CA THR A 62 11.42 2.81 -5.96
C THR A 62 11.11 1.36 -5.63
N GLY A 63 9.83 1.00 -5.67
CA GLY A 63 9.36 -0.37 -5.50
C GLY A 63 8.30 -0.71 -6.52
N PHE A 64 8.07 -2.01 -6.70
CA PHE A 64 7.01 -2.56 -7.53
C PHE A 64 5.74 -2.79 -6.72
N PHE A 65 4.59 -2.70 -7.38
CA PHE A 65 3.32 -3.19 -6.84
C PHE A 65 2.47 -3.86 -7.91
N ALA A 66 1.59 -4.77 -7.48
CA ALA A 66 0.58 -5.38 -8.33
C ALA A 66 -0.68 -5.70 -7.55
N ASN A 67 -1.82 -5.68 -8.25
CA ASN A 67 -3.09 -6.20 -7.78
C ASN A 67 -3.76 -7.06 -8.87
N ILE A 68 -4.55 -8.02 -8.40
CA ILE A 68 -5.41 -8.85 -9.23
C ILE A 68 -6.74 -8.95 -8.51
N ASP A 69 -7.83 -8.56 -9.19
CA ASP A 69 -9.19 -8.66 -8.69
C ASP A 69 -10.04 -9.50 -9.65
N VAL A 70 -10.72 -10.50 -9.12
CA VAL A 70 -11.72 -11.29 -9.84
C VAL A 70 -13.10 -10.72 -9.53
N LEU A 71 -13.94 -10.60 -10.55
CA LEU A 71 -15.32 -10.12 -10.47
C LEU A 71 -16.29 -11.29 -10.68
N PRO A 72 -16.51 -12.15 -9.66
CA PRO A 72 -17.36 -13.33 -9.81
C PRO A 72 -18.84 -13.01 -10.05
N SER A 73 -19.27 -11.80 -9.67
CA SER A 73 -20.62 -11.29 -9.89
C SER A 73 -20.58 -9.76 -10.07
N GLU A 74 -21.71 -9.18 -10.46
CA GLU A 74 -21.83 -7.72 -10.64
C GLU A 74 -21.66 -6.92 -9.34
N ASN A 75 -21.81 -7.59 -8.18
CA ASN A 75 -21.78 -6.95 -6.86
C ASN A 75 -20.61 -7.39 -5.98
N VAL A 76 -19.69 -8.23 -6.46
CA VAL A 76 -18.55 -8.70 -5.66
C VAL A 76 -17.25 -8.57 -6.43
N ALA A 77 -16.21 -8.07 -5.77
CA ALA A 77 -14.82 -8.16 -6.20
C ALA A 77 -13.99 -8.89 -5.13
N ILE A 78 -13.11 -9.79 -5.55
CA ILE A 78 -12.21 -10.52 -4.65
C ILE A 78 -10.81 -10.34 -5.19
N GLY A 79 -9.88 -9.89 -4.37
CA GLY A 79 -8.57 -9.53 -4.86
C GLY A 79 -7.43 -9.76 -3.89
N VAL A 80 -6.23 -9.65 -4.45
CA VAL A 80 -4.98 -9.63 -3.71
C VAL A 80 -4.12 -8.49 -4.21
N GLU A 81 -3.37 -7.89 -3.30
CA GLU A 81 -2.39 -6.86 -3.61
C GLU A 81 -1.04 -7.23 -3.02
N TYR A 82 0.02 -6.93 -3.74
CA TYR A 82 1.39 -6.97 -3.25
C TYR A 82 2.08 -5.63 -3.53
N ARG A 83 2.85 -5.15 -2.55
CA ARG A 83 3.75 -4.01 -2.68
C ARG A 83 5.10 -4.39 -2.12
N GLN A 84 6.12 -4.24 -2.94
CA GLN A 84 7.50 -4.42 -2.53
C GLN A 84 7.90 -3.37 -1.49
N GLY A 85 8.62 -3.81 -0.47
CA GLY A 85 9.32 -2.95 0.47
C GLY A 85 10.25 -1.96 -0.23
N ILE A 86 10.06 -0.67 0.03
CA ILE A 86 10.90 0.39 -0.54
C ILE A 86 12.04 0.72 0.44
N LYS A 87 13.27 0.67 -0.06
CA LYS A 87 14.45 1.19 0.63
C LYS A 87 14.41 2.72 0.64
N VAL A 88 14.36 3.31 1.83
CA VAL A 88 14.18 4.75 2.05
C VAL A 88 15.35 5.37 2.84
N GLY A 89 16.61 5.09 2.49
CA GLY A 89 17.80 5.72 3.08
C GLY A 89 19.01 5.88 2.13
N ASN A 90 20.12 6.43 2.63
CA ASN A 90 21.33 6.82 1.89
C ASN A 90 22.60 5.99 2.24
N THR A 91 23.49 5.67 1.32
CA THR A 91 24.56 4.68 1.52
C THR A 91 25.69 5.02 2.54
N SER A 92 25.54 5.98 3.46
CA SER A 92 26.68 6.54 4.23
C SER A 92 26.48 6.81 5.74
N LYS A 93 25.33 6.59 6.39
CA LYS A 93 25.20 6.66 7.86
C LYS A 93 24.27 5.58 8.45
N VAL A 94 24.43 5.27 9.73
CA VAL A 94 23.74 4.17 10.45
C VAL A 94 22.20 4.29 10.46
N ALA A 95 21.64 5.47 10.18
CA ALA A 95 20.19 5.70 10.07
C ALA A 95 19.61 5.39 8.67
N ASP A 96 20.42 4.87 7.74
CA ASP A 96 20.09 4.83 6.33
C ASP A 96 19.70 3.46 5.73
N ASP A 97 19.74 2.37 6.49
CA ASP A 97 19.35 1.04 5.98
C ASP A 97 17.87 0.73 6.26
N ILE A 98 17.02 1.75 6.17
CA ILE A 98 15.58 1.61 6.40
C ILE A 98 14.96 1.07 5.11
N GLU A 99 14.62 -0.21 5.13
CA GLU A 99 13.74 -0.82 4.13
C GLU A 99 12.36 -1.02 4.75
N ASN A 100 11.30 -0.57 4.07
CA ASN A 100 9.96 -1.02 4.46
C ASN A 100 9.85 -2.52 4.21
N ALA A 101 9.17 -3.25 5.07
CA ALA A 101 8.84 -4.63 4.78
C ALA A 101 7.87 -4.72 3.60
N ASP A 102 7.78 -5.91 3.01
CA ASP A 102 6.82 -6.17 1.94
C ASP A 102 5.40 -6.13 2.50
N TYR A 103 4.50 -5.57 1.72
CA TYR A 103 3.08 -5.54 2.02
C TYR A 103 2.33 -6.47 1.09
N TRP A 104 1.38 -7.20 1.66
CA TRP A 104 0.35 -7.85 0.86
C TRP A 104 -0.98 -7.83 1.58
N ASN A 105 -2.06 -7.89 0.81
CA ASN A 105 -3.38 -8.10 1.35
C ASN A 105 -4.17 -9.07 0.48
N GLY A 106 -5.16 -9.71 1.10
CA GLY A 106 -6.30 -10.31 0.42
C GLY A 106 -7.56 -9.58 0.85
N HIS A 107 -8.44 -9.26 -0.09
CA HIS A 107 -9.62 -8.46 0.18
C HIS A 107 -10.85 -8.90 -0.61
N VAL A 108 -12.02 -8.53 -0.09
CA VAL A 108 -13.32 -8.71 -0.70
C VAL A 108 -14.07 -7.40 -0.62
N ALA A 109 -14.57 -6.91 -1.75
CA ALA A 109 -15.49 -5.79 -1.82
C ALA A 109 -16.89 -6.29 -2.20
N TRP A 110 -17.90 -5.84 -1.47
CA TRP A 110 -19.32 -6.09 -1.74
C TRP A 110 -20.03 -4.78 -2.02
N PHE A 111 -20.49 -4.61 -3.26
CA PHE A 111 -21.29 -3.48 -3.71
C PHE A 111 -22.75 -3.71 -3.32
N VAL A 112 -23.08 -3.44 -2.06
CA VAL A 112 -24.42 -3.67 -1.47
C VAL A 112 -25.49 -2.91 -2.24
N THR A 113 -25.20 -1.66 -2.59
CA THR A 113 -26.01 -0.82 -3.47
C THR A 113 -25.09 0.01 -4.37
N LYS A 114 -25.65 0.82 -5.28
CA LYS A 114 -24.86 1.78 -6.07
C LYS A 114 -24.19 2.87 -5.20
N GLN A 115 -24.66 3.04 -3.97
CA GLN A 115 -24.18 4.06 -3.03
C GLN A 115 -23.39 3.47 -1.87
N LEU A 116 -23.47 2.16 -1.62
CA LEU A 116 -22.92 1.50 -0.43
C LEU A 116 -21.99 0.35 -0.83
N THR A 117 -20.73 0.46 -0.42
CA THR A 117 -19.71 -0.57 -0.60
C THR A 117 -19.15 -0.98 0.75
N LEU A 118 -19.05 -2.28 0.99
CA LEU A 118 -18.37 -2.87 2.14
C LEU A 118 -17.08 -3.53 1.66
N VAL A 119 -15.98 -3.30 2.36
CA VAL A 119 -14.69 -3.94 2.06
C VAL A 119 -14.16 -4.61 3.31
N GLY A 120 -13.82 -5.89 3.20
CA GLY A 120 -13.07 -6.63 4.20
C GLY A 120 -11.72 -7.05 3.65
N ALA A 121 -10.65 -6.86 4.42
CA ALA A 121 -9.30 -7.26 4.03
C ALA A 121 -8.54 -7.87 5.19
N TYR A 122 -7.69 -8.85 4.88
CA TYR A 122 -6.58 -9.22 5.75
C TYR A 122 -5.30 -8.62 5.17
N VAL A 123 -4.56 -7.89 5.99
CA VAL A 123 -3.40 -7.10 5.58
C VAL A 123 -2.19 -7.57 6.36
N TYR A 124 -1.09 -7.86 5.65
CA TYR A 124 0.22 -8.07 6.23
C TYR A 124 1.15 -6.95 5.77
N THR A 125 1.75 -6.23 6.72
CA THR A 125 2.66 -5.11 6.46
C THR A 125 4.12 -5.45 6.78
N GLY A 126 4.40 -6.71 7.09
CA GLY A 126 5.69 -7.16 7.57
C GLY A 126 5.86 -7.09 9.09
N ASP A 127 6.72 -7.96 9.61
CA ASP A 127 7.23 -7.85 10.97
C ASP A 127 8.44 -6.91 11.01
N THR A 128 8.60 -6.20 12.12
CA THR A 128 9.84 -5.44 12.35
C THR A 128 11.01 -6.41 12.53
N LYS A 129 11.95 -6.36 11.59
CA LYS A 129 13.26 -7.02 11.64
C LYS A 129 14.35 -5.96 11.63
N LYS A 130 15.58 -6.35 11.98
CA LYS A 130 16.73 -5.44 12.10
C LYS A 130 16.89 -4.50 10.89
N ASP A 131 16.57 -4.99 9.70
CA ASP A 131 16.82 -4.29 8.43
C ASP A 131 15.52 -4.04 7.62
N LYS A 132 14.35 -4.41 8.17
CA LYS A 132 13.04 -4.21 7.53
C LYS A 132 11.97 -3.76 8.53
N LEU A 133 11.28 -2.66 8.25
CA LEU A 133 10.26 -2.11 9.13
C LEU A 133 8.84 -2.46 8.64
N GLY A 134 8.06 -3.09 9.51
CA GLY A 134 6.65 -3.38 9.31
C GLY A 134 5.89 -3.34 10.64
N VAL A 135 4.57 -3.18 10.59
CA VAL A 135 3.71 -3.01 11.79
C VAL A 135 2.87 -4.23 12.11
N GLY A 136 3.19 -5.38 11.50
CA GLY A 136 2.47 -6.64 11.66
C GLY A 136 1.31 -6.81 10.68
N ASP A 137 0.29 -7.53 11.12
CA ASP A 137 -0.87 -7.91 10.32
C ASP A 137 -2.20 -7.72 11.05
N GLY A 138 -3.29 -7.75 10.29
CA GLY A 138 -4.62 -7.70 10.88
C GLY A 138 -5.76 -7.58 9.87
N PHE A 139 -6.98 -7.62 10.39
CA PHE A 139 -8.19 -7.41 9.62
C PHE A 139 -8.54 -5.93 9.54
N VAL A 140 -8.93 -5.50 8.35
CA VAL A 140 -9.45 -4.16 8.07
C VAL A 140 -10.86 -4.30 7.53
N LEU A 141 -11.78 -3.52 8.10
CA LEU A 141 -13.14 -3.38 7.62
C LEU A 141 -13.37 -1.91 7.22
N SER A 142 -13.95 -1.70 6.04
CA SER A 142 -14.26 -0.37 5.52
C SER A 142 -15.70 -0.34 5.01
N VAL A 143 -16.38 0.76 5.33
CA VAL A 143 -17.71 1.09 4.81
C VAL A 143 -17.56 2.38 4.01
N GLN A 144 -17.99 2.35 2.76
CA GLN A 144 -17.90 3.49 1.85
C GLN A 144 -19.30 3.85 1.35
N TYR A 145 -19.68 5.11 1.55
CA TYR A 145 -20.96 5.64 1.10
C TYR A 145 -20.74 6.81 0.13
N GLN A 146 -21.38 6.76 -1.04
CA GLN A 146 -21.34 7.80 -2.05
C GLN A 146 -22.70 8.51 -2.15
N PHE A 147 -22.70 9.84 -1.95
CA PHE A 147 -23.87 10.71 -2.07
C PHE A 147 -24.11 11.15 -3.52
#